data_AF-A0A812F4S8-F1
#
_entry.id   AF-A0A812F4S8-F1
#
_cell.length_a   1.000
_cell.length_b   1.000
_cell.length_c   1.000
_cell.angle_alpha   90.00
_cell.angle_beta   90.00
_cell.angle_gamma   90.00
#
_symmetry.space_group_name_H-M   'P 1'
#
loop_
_entity.id
_entity.type
_entity.pdbx_description
1 polymer ?
#
loop_
_entity_poly.entity_id
_entity_poly.type
_entity_poly.pdbx_seq_one_letter_code
_entity_poly.pdbx_strand_id
1 'polypeptide(L)'
;MKTELLDIIEENCAETKQGKSTVYIEILEDSIDQFESEYGELEQSAYLMNYVKKCFRSSIAEKQGRDCAGYKQLMKFVKRWIRVVKMK
;
A
#
# COMPACT_ATOMS: atom_id res chain seq x y z
N MET A 1 8.54 9.82 -9.46
CA MET A 1 7.96 8.47 -9.24
C MET A 1 7.52 8.19 -7.80
N LYS A 2 8.34 8.44 -6.76
CA LYS A 2 7.98 8.07 -5.36
C LYS A 2 6.83 8.87 -4.76
N THR A 3 6.66 10.12 -5.19
CA THR A 3 5.66 11.02 -4.63
C THR A 3 4.31 10.71 -5.26
N GLU A 4 4.33 10.46 -6.56
CA GLU A 4 3.18 10.22 -7.44
C GLU A 4 2.41 8.95 -7.03
N LEU A 5 3.09 7.82 -6.76
CA LEU A 5 2.40 6.64 -6.22
C LEU A 5 1.78 6.90 -4.84
N LEU A 6 2.47 7.67 -3.98
CA LEU A 6 1.95 8.00 -2.65
C LEU A 6 0.74 8.94 -2.73
N ASP A 7 0.74 9.85 -3.69
CA ASP A 7 -0.35 10.79 -3.96
C ASP A 7 -1.57 10.03 -4.51
N ILE A 8 -1.39 9.12 -5.47
CA ILE A 8 -2.45 8.25 -5.98
C ILE A 8 -3.07 7.41 -4.85
N ILE A 9 -2.25 6.82 -3.97
CA ILE A 9 -2.76 6.05 -2.83
C ILE A 9 -3.56 6.93 -1.87
N GLU A 10 -3.11 8.16 -1.64
CA GLU A 10 -3.81 9.13 -0.81
C GLU A 10 -5.17 9.51 -1.40
N GLU A 11 -5.23 9.77 -2.70
CA GLU A 11 -6.47 10.05 -3.44
C GLU A 11 -7.43 8.84 -3.39
N ASN A 12 -6.96 7.63 -3.70
CA ASN A 12 -7.79 6.42 -3.67
C ASN A 12 -8.25 6.05 -2.25
N CYS A 13 -7.57 6.54 -1.21
CA CYS A 13 -7.97 6.36 0.18
C CYS A 13 -8.84 7.49 0.75
N ALA A 14 -9.11 8.57 0.00
CA ALA A 14 -9.73 9.79 0.53
C ALA A 14 -11.06 9.54 1.28
N GLU A 15 -11.88 8.63 0.76
CA GLU A 15 -13.17 8.24 1.36
C GLU A 15 -13.06 7.06 2.34
N THR A 16 -11.93 6.33 2.33
CA THR A 16 -11.73 5.08 3.09
C THR A 16 -10.92 5.31 4.36
N LYS A 17 -11.59 5.74 5.45
CA LYS A 17 -10.93 6.07 6.73
C LYS A 17 -10.48 4.85 7.54
N GLN A 18 -11.28 3.78 7.59
CA GLN A 18 -10.99 2.52 8.26
C GLN A 18 -11.64 1.37 7.49
N GLY A 19 -11.01 0.20 7.54
CA GLY A 19 -11.48 -0.97 6.81
C GLY A 19 -10.70 -2.23 7.19
N LYS A 20 -10.92 -3.28 6.40
CA LYS A 20 -10.13 -4.51 6.49
C LYS A 20 -8.86 -4.38 5.65
N SER A 21 -7.84 -5.16 5.99
CA SER A 21 -6.61 -5.25 5.21
C SER A 21 -6.85 -5.56 3.74
N THR A 22 -7.88 -6.36 3.41
CA THR A 22 -8.25 -6.69 2.02
C THR A 22 -8.62 -5.45 1.21
N VAL A 23 -9.41 -4.54 1.78
CA VAL A 23 -9.80 -3.28 1.11
C VAL A 23 -8.57 -2.44 0.80
N TYR A 24 -7.62 -2.34 1.73
CA TYR A 24 -6.39 -1.57 1.50
C TYR A 24 -5.38 -2.28 0.60
N ILE A 25 -5.51 -3.60 0.41
CA ILE A 25 -4.74 -4.35 -0.58
C ILE A 25 -5.31 -4.08 -1.97
N GLU A 26 -6.63 -4.11 -2.13
CA GLU A 26 -7.33 -3.75 -3.38
C GLU A 26 -7.00 -2.32 -3.79
N ILE A 27 -7.10 -1.35 -2.86
CA ILE A 27 -6.71 0.04 -3.13
C ILE A 27 -5.24 0.14 -3.58
N LEU A 28 -4.33 -0.61 -2.96
CA LEU A 28 -2.93 -0.59 -3.38
C LEU A 28 -2.74 -1.18 -4.78
N GLU A 29 -3.50 -2.20 -5.15
CA GLU A 29 -3.49 -2.82 -6.47
C GLU A 29 -3.96 -1.81 -7.52
N ASP A 30 -5.12 -1.20 -7.30
CA ASP A 30 -5.66 -0.15 -8.16
C ASP A 30 -4.70 1.05 -8.29
N SER A 31 -4.05 1.46 -7.20
CA SER A 31 -3.08 2.55 -7.22
C SER A 31 -1.80 2.21 -8.00
N ILE A 32 -1.36 0.95 -7.97
CA ILE A 32 -0.22 0.49 -8.78
C ILE A 32 -0.62 0.48 -10.26
N ASP A 33 -1.78 -0.09 -10.59
CA ASP A 33 -2.27 -0.14 -11.96
C ASP A 33 -2.46 1.26 -12.56
N GLN A 34 -3.02 2.20 -11.78
CA GLN A 34 -3.14 3.59 -12.19
C GLN A 34 -1.78 4.24 -12.42
N PHE A 35 -0.83 4.07 -11.48
CA PHE A 35 0.53 4.59 -11.65
C PHE A 35 1.18 4.02 -12.92
N GLU A 36 1.08 2.71 -13.14
CA GLU A 36 1.70 2.04 -14.29
C GLU A 36 1.08 2.47 -15.62
N SER A 37 -0.23 2.75 -15.63
CA SER A 37 -0.92 3.32 -16.79
C SER A 37 -0.48 4.75 -17.12
N GLU A 38 -0.17 5.57 -16.12
CA GLU A 38 0.17 6.99 -16.30
C GLU A 38 1.67 7.24 -16.51
N TYR A 39 2.52 6.52 -15.77
CA TYR A 39 3.96 6.79 -15.67
C TYR A 39 4.85 5.65 -16.19
N GLY A 40 4.25 4.50 -16.55
CA GLY A 40 4.96 3.30 -16.96
C GLY A 40 5.25 2.34 -15.80
N GLU A 41 5.81 1.17 -16.12
CA GLU A 41 6.01 0.05 -15.20
C GLU A 41 6.68 0.46 -13.88
N LEU A 42 6.06 0.09 -12.76
CA LEU A 42 6.61 0.33 -11.44
C LEU A 42 7.55 -0.82 -11.11
N GLU A 43 8.85 -0.53 -11.16
CA GLU A 43 9.87 -1.52 -10.84
C GLU A 43 9.57 -2.18 -9.48
N GLN A 44 9.54 -3.51 -9.45
CA GLN A 44 9.29 -4.30 -8.24
C GLN A 44 7.87 -4.11 -7.61
N SER A 45 6.86 -3.72 -8.39
CA SER A 45 5.46 -3.62 -7.95
C SER A 45 4.95 -4.90 -7.27
N ALA A 46 5.25 -6.07 -7.83
CA ALA A 46 4.93 -7.36 -7.22
C ALA A 46 5.58 -7.56 -5.83
N TYR A 47 6.80 -7.04 -5.61
CA TYR A 47 7.47 -7.09 -4.31
C TYR A 47 6.86 -6.12 -3.31
N LEU A 48 6.46 -4.93 -3.75
CA LEU A 48 5.70 -3.98 -2.93
C LEU A 48 4.39 -4.62 -2.44
N MET A 49 3.64 -5.22 -3.36
CA MET A 49 2.36 -5.87 -3.04
C MET A 49 2.55 -7.00 -2.01
N ASN A 50 3.53 -7.87 -2.23
CA ASN A 50 3.85 -8.96 -1.29
C ASN A 50 4.32 -8.44 0.07
N TYR A 51 5.11 -7.37 0.09
CA TYR A 51 5.57 -6.73 1.31
C TYR A 51 4.39 -6.20 2.14
N VAL A 52 3.47 -5.46 1.51
CA VAL A 52 2.31 -4.87 2.19
C VAL A 52 1.37 -5.97 2.71
N LYS A 53 1.09 -7.01 1.90
CA LYS A 53 0.32 -8.20 2.33
C LYS A 53 0.94 -8.84 3.58
N LYS A 54 2.26 -9.01 3.62
CA LYS A 54 2.97 -9.55 4.78
C LYS A 54 2.86 -8.64 6.00
N CYS A 55 3.02 -7.33 5.84
CA CYS A 55 2.90 -6.36 6.93
C CYS A 55 1.49 -6.35 7.54
N PHE A 56 0.44 -6.43 6.72
CA PHE A 56 -0.93 -6.54 7.24
C PHE A 56 -1.15 -7.84 8.03
N ARG A 57 -0.74 -9.00 7.49
CA ARG A 57 -0.84 -10.28 8.21
C ARG A 57 -0.17 -10.24 9.57
N SER A 58 1.06 -9.68 9.64
CA SER A 58 1.76 -9.50 10.91
C SER A 58 1.01 -8.56 11.86
N SER A 59 0.53 -7.42 11.37
CA SER A 59 -0.25 -6.48 12.20
C SER A 59 -1.55 -7.09 12.74
N ILE A 60 -2.20 -7.97 11.98
CA ILE A 60 -3.42 -8.67 12.39
C ILE A 60 -3.08 -9.69 13.49
N ALA A 61 -2.00 -10.46 13.31
CA ALA A 61 -1.53 -11.42 14.31
C ALA A 61 -1.20 -10.72 15.65
N GLU A 62 -0.49 -9.58 15.61
CA GLU A 62 -0.18 -8.77 16.79
C GLU A 62 -1.44 -8.23 17.50
N LYS A 63 -2.53 -8.00 16.75
CA LYS A 63 -3.81 -7.52 17.28
C LYS A 63 -4.77 -8.65 17.69
N GLN A 64 -4.25 -9.87 17.92
CA GLN A 64 -5.04 -11.05 18.26
C GLN A 64 -6.10 -11.40 17.20
N GLY A 65 -5.76 -11.23 15.92
CA GLY A 65 -6.66 -11.52 14.79
C GLY A 65 -7.62 -10.39 14.42
N ARG A 66 -7.59 -9.24 15.13
CA ARG A 66 -8.43 -8.10 14.78
C ARG A 66 -7.90 -7.36 13.55
N ASP A 67 -8.62 -7.51 12.44
CA ASP A 67 -8.38 -6.75 11.22
C ASP A 67 -9.12 -5.40 11.26
N CYS A 68 -8.46 -4.43 11.88
CA CYS A 68 -8.86 -3.03 11.85
C CYS A 68 -7.73 -2.24 11.20
N ALA A 69 -7.62 -2.39 9.88
CA ALA A 69 -6.69 -1.65 9.05
C ALA A 69 -7.19 -0.21 8.83
N GLY A 70 -6.26 0.68 8.54
CA GLY A 70 -6.57 2.06 8.17
C GLY A 70 -5.57 2.58 7.17
N TYR A 71 -5.95 3.64 6.45
CA TYR A 71 -5.10 4.33 5.46
C TYR A 71 -3.69 4.63 6.01
N LYS A 72 -3.61 5.11 7.26
CA LYS A 72 -2.33 5.38 7.93
C LYS A 72 -1.42 4.15 8.02
N GLN A 73 -1.98 2.95 8.17
CA GLN A 73 -1.19 1.72 8.17
C GLN A 73 -0.69 1.36 6.78
N LEU A 74 -1.54 1.46 5.74
CA LEU A 74 -1.13 1.25 4.36
C LEU A 74 0.03 2.19 4.00
N MET A 75 -0.13 3.50 4.23
CA MET A 75 0.91 4.49 3.95
C MET A 75 2.20 4.25 4.71
N LYS A 76 2.11 3.82 5.98
CA LYS A 76 3.29 3.46 6.76
C LYS A 76 4.06 2.32 6.09
N PHE A 77 3.38 1.30 5.59
CA PHE A 77 4.02 0.16 4.94
C PHE A 77 4.61 0.54 3.60
N VAL A 78 3.88 1.24 2.74
CA VAL A 78 4.37 1.69 1.42
C VAL A 78 5.57 2.62 1.59
N LYS A 79 5.49 3.63 2.45
CA LYS A 79 6.63 4.53 2.75
C LYS A 79 7.84 3.78 3.30
N ARG A 80 7.62 2.76 4.14
CA ARG A 80 8.71 1.92 4.67
C ARG A 80 9.36 1.11 3.54
N TRP A 81 8.59 0.55 2.63
CA TRP A 81 9.11 -0.19 1.48
C TRP A 81 9.93 0.71 0.55
N ILE A 82 9.39 1.86 0.15
CA ILE A 82 10.08 2.84 -0.71
C ILE A 82 11.45 3.23 -0.13
N ARG A 83 11.55 3.38 1.19
CA ARG A 83 12.82 3.65 1.88
C ARG A 83 13.81 2.50 1.81
N VAL A 84 13.33 1.25 1.92
CA VAL A 84 14.17 0.04 1.89
C VAL A 84 14.73 -0.21 0.50
N VAL A 85 13.89 -0.12 -0.51
CA VAL A 85 14.27 -0.48 -1.89
C VAL A 85 15.13 0.61 -2.54
N LYS A 86 15.28 1.79 -1.91
CA LYS A 86 16.02 2.94 -2.43
C LYS A 86 15.70 3.18 -3.92
N MET A 87 14.43 3.00 -4.35
CA MET A 87 14.02 3.21 -5.75
C MET A 87 14.68 4.48 -6.24
N LYS A 88 15.64 4.38 -7.17
CA LYS A 88 16.39 5.55 -7.61
C LYS A 88 15.56 6.30 -8.64
#